data_AF-A0A1A7PSS9-F1
#
_entry.id   AF-A0A1A7PSS9-F1
#
_cell.length_a   1.000
_cell.length_b   1.000
_cell.length_c   1.000
_cell.angle_alpha   90.00
_cell.angle_beta   90.00
_cell.angle_gamma   90.00
#
_symmetry.space_group_name_H-M   'P 1'
#
loop_
_entity.id
_entity.type
_entity.pdbx_description
1 polymer ?
#
loop_
_entity_poly.entity_id
_entity_poly.type
_entity_poly.pdbx_seq_one_letter_code
_entity_poly.pdbx_strand_id
1 'polypeptide(L)'
;MLKRIENIVGRIFGVIFWIVVVYFVYNHFFSDTAKIKDYLKCSIAANHLSMGKTSREIEIQASRLVNQANLSSRDIAKMGQEVRDDMDLYRLNPQGRYEKLVKIYNSGTCQKMHSQGEIDD
;
A
#
# COMPACT_ATOMS: atom_id res chain seq x y z
N MET A 1 9.72 -52.94 1.64
CA MET A 1 10.39 -51.73 1.11
C MET A 1 9.41 -50.70 0.53
N LEU A 2 8.39 -51.09 -0.26
CA LEU A 2 7.42 -50.15 -0.86
C LEU A 2 6.73 -49.18 0.13
N LYS A 3 6.22 -49.67 1.27
CA LYS A 3 5.58 -48.81 2.32
C LYS A 3 6.48 -47.69 2.87
N ARG A 4 7.81 -47.84 2.83
CA ARG A 4 8.74 -46.78 3.28
C ARG A 4 8.89 -45.68 2.23
N ILE A 5 8.80 -46.03 0.95
CA ILE A 5 8.92 -45.08 -0.16
C ILE A 5 7.66 -44.22 -0.25
N GLU A 6 6.47 -44.81 -0.12
CA GLU A 6 5.19 -44.08 -0.10
C GLU A 6 5.14 -43.03 1.01
N ASN A 7 5.67 -43.35 2.19
CA ASN A 7 5.71 -42.44 3.34
C ASN A 7 6.69 -41.27 3.16
N ILE A 8 7.81 -41.49 2.45
CA ILE A 8 8.78 -40.44 2.13
C ILE A 8 8.22 -39.50 1.06
N VAL A 9 7.61 -40.06 0.02
CA VAL A 9 6.98 -39.31 -1.07
C VAL A 9 5.85 -38.42 -0.51
N GLY A 10 4.99 -38.96 0.36
CA GLY A 10 3.92 -38.18 1.01
C GLY A 10 4.44 -37.02 1.87
N ARG A 11 5.56 -37.21 2.61
CA ARG A 11 6.18 -36.11 3.39
C ARG A 11 6.79 -35.04 2.49
N ILE A 12 7.42 -35.41 1.37
CA ILE A 12 7.97 -34.45 0.41
C ILE A 12 6.87 -33.61 -0.23
N PHE A 13 5.77 -34.24 -0.67
CA PHE A 13 4.61 -33.52 -1.21
C PHE A 13 3.99 -32.59 -0.17
N GLY A 14 3.88 -33.02 1.08
CA GLY A 14 3.41 -32.16 2.18
C GLY A 14 4.31 -30.94 2.40
N VAL A 15 5.63 -31.10 2.38
CA VAL A 15 6.58 -29.99 2.54
C VAL A 15 6.51 -29.02 1.36
N ILE A 16 6.47 -29.52 0.12
CA ILE A 16 6.35 -28.69 -1.08
C ILE A 16 5.04 -27.90 -1.06
N PHE A 17 3.93 -28.54 -0.68
CA PHE A 17 2.64 -27.87 -0.55
C PHE A 17 2.69 -26.72 0.47
N TRP A 18 3.32 -26.94 1.64
CA TRP A 18 3.49 -25.89 2.64
C TRP A 18 4.35 -24.72 2.14
N ILE A 19 5.42 -24.99 1.39
CA ILE A 19 6.25 -23.94 0.78
C ILE A 19 5.44 -23.09 -0.19
N VAL A 20 4.63 -23.73 -1.05
CA VAL A 20 3.77 -23.02 -2.02
C VAL A 20 2.72 -22.16 -1.31
N VAL A 21 2.08 -22.68 -0.26
CA VAL A 21 1.08 -21.93 0.52
C VAL A 21 1.70 -20.71 1.19
N VAL A 22 2.85 -20.87 1.85
CA VAL A 22 3.57 -19.75 2.50
C VAL A 22 3.98 -18.70 1.48
N TYR A 23 4.50 -19.12 0.33
CA TYR A 23 4.84 -18.21 -0.76
C TYR A 23 3.63 -17.40 -1.24
N PHE A 24 2.48 -18.06 -1.45
CA PHE A 24 1.27 -17.40 -1.92
C PHE A 24 0.72 -16.37 -0.90
N VAL A 25 0.71 -16.72 0.38
CA VAL A 25 0.29 -15.82 1.46
C VAL A 25 1.21 -14.61 1.58
N TYR A 26 2.53 -14.80 1.50
CA TYR A 26 3.51 -13.72 1.57
C TYR A 26 3.34 -12.72 0.43
N ASN A 27 3.15 -13.21 -0.81
CA ASN A 27 2.94 -12.34 -1.97
C ASN A 27 1.64 -11.52 -1.88
N HIS A 28 0.56 -12.11 -1.35
CA HIS A 28 -0.70 -11.40 -1.20
C HIS A 28 -0.60 -10.26 -0.17
N PHE A 29 0.01 -10.52 0.98
CA PHE A 29 0.20 -9.52 2.03
C PHE A 29 1.10 -8.35 1.58
N PHE A 30 2.16 -8.65 0.82
CA PHE A 30 3.06 -7.62 0.29
C PHE A 30 2.35 -6.70 -0.73
N SER A 31 1.44 -7.24 -1.54
CA SER A 31 0.62 -6.46 -2.48
C SER A 31 -0.28 -5.44 -1.76
N ASP A 32 -0.93 -5.85 -0.67
CA ASP A 32 -1.92 -4.99 0.00
C ASP A 32 -1.27 -3.87 0.81
N THR A 33 -0.13 -4.15 1.45
CA THR A 33 0.67 -3.13 2.15
C THR A 33 1.22 -2.07 1.19
N ALA A 34 1.66 -2.45 -0.02
CA ALA A 34 2.09 -1.50 -1.05
C ALA A 34 0.94 -0.58 -1.50
N LYS A 35 -0.25 -1.14 -1.76
CA LYS A 35 -1.43 -0.34 -2.12
C LYS A 35 -1.81 0.65 -1.03
N ILE A 36 -1.80 0.23 0.24
CA ILE A 36 -2.14 1.11 1.36
C ILE A 36 -1.17 2.29 1.46
N LYS A 37 0.13 2.07 1.20
CA LYS A 37 1.11 3.15 1.12
C LYS A 37 0.79 4.15 0.00
N ASP A 38 0.34 3.68 -1.15
CA ASP A 38 -0.09 4.56 -2.24
C ASP A 38 -1.31 5.40 -1.84
N TYR A 39 -2.32 4.79 -1.19
CA TYR A 39 -3.46 5.53 -0.63
C TYR A 39 -3.03 6.60 0.39
N LEU A 40 -2.09 6.27 1.27
CA LEU A 40 -1.55 7.22 2.25
C LEU A 40 -0.83 8.39 1.57
N LYS A 41 -0.01 8.12 0.55
CA LYS A 41 0.66 9.15 -0.26
C LYS A 41 -0.35 10.11 -0.89
N CYS A 42 -1.37 9.56 -1.54
CA CYS A 42 -2.40 10.35 -2.21
C CYS A 42 -3.24 11.17 -1.22
N SER A 43 -3.62 10.58 -0.07
CA SER A 43 -4.36 11.29 0.98
C SER A 43 -3.55 12.43 1.58
N ILE A 44 -2.25 12.22 1.86
CA ILE A 44 -1.36 13.28 2.35
C ILE A 44 -1.24 14.40 1.31
N ALA A 45 -1.04 14.06 0.04
CA ALA A 45 -0.97 15.03 -1.04
C ALA A 45 -2.27 15.87 -1.14
N ALA A 46 -3.42 15.20 -1.21
CA ALA A 46 -4.72 15.86 -1.27
C ALA A 46 -4.99 16.76 -0.06
N ASN A 47 -4.65 16.32 1.15
CA ASN A 47 -4.84 17.10 2.37
C ASN A 47 -3.97 18.37 2.37
N HIS A 48 -2.69 18.27 1.97
CA HIS A 48 -1.82 19.44 1.86
C HIS A 48 -2.26 20.42 0.76
N LEU A 49 -2.90 19.94 -0.30
CA LEU A 49 -3.45 20.76 -1.38
C LEU A 49 -4.88 21.29 -1.09
N SER A 50 -5.36 21.12 0.15
CA SER A 50 -6.71 21.52 0.58
C SER A 50 -7.86 20.85 -0.20
N MET A 51 -7.59 19.70 -0.83
CA MET A 51 -8.59 18.89 -1.54
C MET A 51 -9.31 17.95 -0.57
N GLY A 52 -10.02 18.53 0.41
CA GLY A 52 -10.64 17.78 1.52
C GLY A 52 -11.65 16.72 1.07
N LYS A 53 -12.37 16.95 -0.03
CA LYS A 53 -13.28 15.95 -0.62
C LYS A 53 -12.51 14.74 -1.16
N THR A 54 -11.44 14.98 -1.91
CA THR A 54 -10.55 13.93 -2.41
C THR A 54 -9.90 13.15 -1.26
N SER A 55 -9.36 13.83 -0.24
CA SER A 55 -8.76 13.13 0.91
C SER A 55 -9.74 12.16 1.56
N ARG A 56 -11.01 12.59 1.73
CA ARG A 56 -12.05 11.75 2.32
C ARG A 56 -12.42 10.55 1.45
N GLU A 57 -12.51 10.71 0.13
CA GLU A 57 -12.77 9.59 -0.80
C GLU A 57 -11.66 8.53 -0.73
N ILE A 58 -10.40 8.99 -0.68
CA ILE A 58 -9.21 8.14 -0.56
C ILE A 58 -9.18 7.43 0.81
N GLU A 59 -9.45 8.14 1.90
CA GLU A 59 -9.46 7.58 3.26
C GLU A 59 -10.51 6.48 3.44
N ILE A 60 -11.70 6.63 2.87
CA ILE A 60 -12.75 5.60 2.92
C ILE A 60 -12.27 4.31 2.26
N GLN A 61 -11.62 4.41 1.10
CA GLN A 61 -11.07 3.25 0.40
C GLN A 61 -9.89 2.63 1.15
N ALA A 62 -8.99 3.46 1.68
CA ALA A 62 -7.86 3.02 2.47
C ALA A 62 -8.30 2.24 3.72
N SER A 63 -9.33 2.72 4.41
CA SER A 63 -9.89 2.04 5.60
C SER A 63 -10.42 0.64 5.29
N ARG A 64 -11.05 0.44 4.12
CA ARG A 64 -11.49 -0.90 3.69
C ARG A 64 -10.31 -1.85 3.50
N LEU A 65 -9.24 -1.38 2.86
CA LEU A 65 -8.04 -2.19 2.63
C LEU A 65 -7.30 -2.50 3.93
N VAL A 66 -7.21 -1.54 4.85
CA VAL A 66 -6.63 -1.74 6.19
C VAL A 66 -7.36 -2.87 6.94
N ASN A 67 -8.70 -2.84 6.91
CA ASN A 67 -9.51 -3.87 7.54
C ASN A 67 -9.33 -5.24 6.87
N GLN A 68 -9.27 -5.29 5.54
CA GLN A 68 -9.04 -6.54 4.79
C GLN A 68 -7.66 -7.14 5.07
N ALA A 69 -6.63 -6.29 5.18
CA ALA A 69 -5.27 -6.70 5.46
C ALA A 69 -5.02 -7.00 6.96
N ASN A 70 -6.04 -6.84 7.83
CA ASN A 70 -5.95 -7.01 9.28
C ASN A 70 -4.78 -6.23 9.92
N LEU A 71 -4.53 -5.01 9.43
CA LEU A 71 -3.42 -4.20 9.90
C LEU A 71 -3.75 -3.50 11.21
N SER A 72 -2.80 -3.51 12.14
CA SER A 72 -2.95 -2.79 13.39
C SER A 72 -2.74 -1.29 13.21
N SER A 73 -3.24 -0.48 14.14
CA SER A 73 -2.95 0.96 14.17
C SER A 73 -1.45 1.27 14.19
N ARG A 74 -0.63 0.38 14.78
CA ARG A 74 0.82 0.50 14.79
C ARG A 74 1.42 0.32 13.39
N ASP A 75 0.91 -0.63 12.62
CA ASP A 75 1.38 -0.87 11.25
C ASP A 75 1.04 0.31 10.35
N ILE A 76 -0.17 0.86 10.49
CA ILE A 76 -0.62 2.07 9.77
C ILE A 76 0.26 3.25 10.13
N ALA A 77 0.54 3.46 11.41
CA ALA A 77 1.41 4.55 11.86
C ALA A 77 2.84 4.41 11.29
N LYS A 78 3.39 3.20 11.28
CA LYS A 78 4.71 2.92 10.69
C LYS A 78 4.72 3.21 9.19
N MET A 79 3.74 2.71 8.45
CA MET A 79 3.62 2.98 7.01
C MET A 79 3.44 4.47 6.73
N GLY A 80 2.68 5.19 7.57
CA GLY A 80 2.52 6.63 7.47
C GLY A 80 3.84 7.39 7.61
N GLN A 81 4.73 6.94 8.50
CA GLN A 81 6.08 7.52 8.61
C GLN A 81 6.92 7.19 7.39
N GLU A 82 6.96 5.92 6.97
CA GLU A 82 7.70 5.50 5.77
C GLU A 82 7.28 6.28 4.53
N VAL A 83 5.98 6.56 4.38
CA VAL A 83 5.44 7.39 3.29
C VAL A 83 5.90 8.84 3.40
N ARG A 84 5.87 9.45 4.59
CA ARG A 84 6.32 10.83 4.79
C ARG A 84 7.81 10.99 4.50
N ASP A 85 8.60 10.00 4.89
CA ASP A 85 10.04 9.95 4.62
C ASP A 85 10.31 9.81 3.11
N ASP A 86 9.59 8.92 2.42
CA ASP A 86 9.70 8.72 0.97
C ASP A 86 9.25 9.94 0.15
N MET A 87 8.21 10.65 0.62
CA MET A 87 7.78 11.91 0.04
C MET A 87 8.79 13.03 0.25
N ASP A 88 9.70 12.91 1.22
CA ASP A 88 10.84 13.80 1.47
C ASP A 88 10.52 15.30 1.38
N LEU A 89 9.30 15.69 1.80
CA LEU A 89 8.80 17.05 1.62
C LEU A 89 9.58 18.05 2.49
N TYR A 90 10.11 17.59 3.62
CA TYR A 90 10.84 18.42 4.58
C TYR A 90 12.18 18.93 4.03
N ARG A 91 12.75 18.27 3.00
CA ARG A 91 13.98 18.70 2.32
C ARG A 91 13.75 19.74 1.24
N LEU A 92 12.49 20.06 0.93
CA LEU A 92 12.11 20.97 -0.15
C LEU A 92 11.68 22.33 0.39
N ASN A 93 11.97 23.38 -0.39
CA ASN A 93 11.43 24.71 -0.13
C ASN A 93 9.90 24.72 -0.35
N PRO A 94 9.17 25.77 0.05
CA PRO A 94 7.70 25.80 -0.09
C PRO A 94 7.20 25.52 -1.53
N GLN A 95 7.86 26.09 -2.53
CA GLN A 95 7.50 25.90 -3.94
C GLN A 95 7.71 24.45 -4.41
N GLY A 96 8.89 23.88 -4.16
CA GLY A 96 9.19 22.50 -4.51
C GLY A 96 8.34 21.48 -3.74
N ARG A 97 7.90 21.82 -2.51
CA ARG A 97 6.89 21.03 -1.80
C ARG A 97 5.58 21.02 -2.55
N TYR A 98 5.09 22.20 -2.96
CA TYR A 98 3.85 22.32 -3.71
C TYR A 98 3.91 21.52 -5.03
N GLU A 99 4.94 21.73 -5.85
CA GLU A 99 5.13 21.01 -7.12
C GLU A 99 5.18 19.49 -6.91
N LYS A 100 5.89 19.01 -5.86
CA LYS A 100 5.94 17.59 -5.56
C LYS A 100 4.57 17.04 -5.14
N LEU A 101 3.80 17.80 -4.37
CA LEU A 101 2.45 17.42 -3.95
C LEU A 101 1.49 17.35 -5.15
N VAL A 102 1.52 18.35 -6.04
CA VAL A 102 0.72 18.36 -7.28
C VAL A 102 1.10 17.18 -8.16
N LYS A 103 2.39 16.91 -8.35
CA LYS A 103 2.87 15.75 -9.12
C LYS A 103 2.38 14.41 -8.54
N ILE A 104 2.35 14.28 -7.21
CA ILE A 104 1.81 13.08 -6.56
C ILE A 104 0.31 13.00 -6.79
N TYR A 105 -0.43 14.09 -6.58
CA TYR A 105 -1.89 14.15 -6.77
C TYR A 105 -2.31 13.85 -8.21
N ASN A 106 -1.61 14.40 -9.20
CA ASN A 106 -1.83 14.16 -10.63
C ASN A 106 -1.25 12.82 -11.11
N SER A 107 -0.61 12.04 -10.24
CA SER A 107 -0.12 10.72 -10.65
C SER A 107 -1.30 9.82 -11.05
N GLY A 108 -1.11 9.02 -12.11
CA GLY A 108 -2.13 8.07 -12.56
C GLY A 108 -2.54 7.04 -11.49
N THR A 109 -1.73 6.85 -10.45
CA THR A 109 -2.12 6.06 -9.27
C THR A 109 -3.14 6.81 -8.42
N CYS A 110 -2.92 8.08 -8.08
CA CYS A 110 -3.87 8.86 -7.27
C CYS A 110 -5.16 9.18 -8.04
N GLN A 111 -5.06 9.51 -9.33
CA GLN A 111 -6.23 9.79 -10.18
C GLN A 111 -7.19 8.59 -10.31
N LYS A 112 -6.72 7.36 -10.09
CA LYS A 112 -7.59 6.18 -10.03
C LYS A 112 -8.34 6.04 -8.70
N MET A 113 -7.95 6.79 -7.68
CA MET A 113 -8.47 6.69 -6.31
C MET A 113 -9.51 7.77 -5.98
N HIS A 114 -9.66 8.81 -6.82
CA HIS A 114 -10.62 9.90 -6.59
C HIS A 114 -11.22 10.43 -7.90
N SER A 115 -12.30 11.20 -7.77
CA SER A 115 -13.10 11.68 -8.90
C SER A 115 -12.87 13.14 -9.30
N GLN A 116 -12.29 13.95 -8.41
CA GLN A 116 -11.83 15.31 -8.75
C GLN A 116 -10.61 15.15 -9.67
N GLY A 117 -10.63 15.70 -10.88
CA GLY A 117 -9.57 15.51 -11.87
C GLY A 117 -8.20 16.09 -11.46
N GLU A 118 -7.35 16.37 -12.44
CA GLU A 118 -6.02 16.92 -12.18
C GLU A 118 -6.08 18.38 -11.70
N ILE A 119 -5.03 18.81 -10.98
CA ILE A 119 -4.79 20.22 -10.67
C ILE A 119 -3.89 20.77 -11.78
N ASP A 120 -4.32 21.84 -12.41
CA ASP A 120 -3.50 22.59 -13.37
C ASP A 120 -2.42 23.38 -12.60
N ASP A 121 -1.15 23.16 -12.95
CA ASP A 121 0.02 23.92 -12.46
C ASP A 121 0.17 25.26 -13.21
#